data_AF-A0A1G0AP92-F1
#
_entry.id   AF-A0A1G0AP92-F1
#
_cell.length_a   1.000
_cell.length_b   1.000
_cell.length_c   1.000
_cell.angle_alpha   90.00
_cell.angle_beta   90.00
_cell.angle_gamma   90.00
#
_symmetry.space_group_name_H-M   'P 1'
#
loop_
_entity.id
_entity.type
_entity.pdbx_description
1 polymer ?
#
loop_
_entity_poly.entity_id
_entity_poly.type
_entity_poly.pdbx_seq_one_letter_code
_entity_poly.pdbx_strand_id
1 'polypeptide(L)'
;MASLFALMRPGDSTAPVSTIAVGKPAFDAFGLKVLTPGTLISVSALDEGVGASGVDKIFCAVDSGEFTEYTEPFTITAQGEHIVSCRSEDKAGNVELAKEQRAAVMLLESEAVESATDLAVSGTADITGAARANAAITLNGSAKITSGATGSDVILKGKAAVTGEVTKAADTLLAEPIALGPLAQAAAALNDNGLVPAQYLQNGILTVSSAKLELPGGTYYFKGIDLAEGALVVLKGNADIMVEGPVSVSGGSALNAGGPAARLKLFVNSELPMALSGGGKAAAYVYAPHSALKLSGNALASGHWFAKSVELSGNGNAIQSGDSLPAAVSAFGVSGLLPSADAAFRLGEVYVFPNPAKAGARPVFHIETGIADSVKVLVYTVAGQIVHERALTGPPAALNDGNGFSYAYEYAWAGHIPSGVYYYLVEAAKAGQKLKKTGKFAVVR
;
A
#
# COMPACT_ATOMS: atom_id res chain seq x y z
N MET A 1 -39.66 -8.84 -67.66
CA MET A 1 -38.80 -9.73 -66.86
C MET A 1 -38.07 -8.87 -65.83
N ALA A 2 -38.58 -8.80 -64.60
CA ALA A 2 -37.83 -8.24 -63.48
C ALA A 2 -37.11 -9.41 -62.81
N SER A 3 -35.82 -9.59 -63.14
CA SER A 3 -35.00 -10.61 -62.49
C SER A 3 -34.68 -10.13 -61.08
N LEU A 4 -35.11 -10.93 -60.13
CA LEU A 4 -34.98 -10.77 -58.69
C LEU A 4 -33.48 -10.74 -58.33
N PHE A 5 -32.92 -9.56 -58.09
CA PHE A 5 -31.68 -9.42 -57.33
C PHE A 5 -31.99 -9.88 -55.90
N ALA A 6 -31.74 -11.16 -55.62
CA ALA A 6 -31.66 -11.64 -54.25
C ALA A 6 -30.48 -10.92 -53.61
N LEU A 7 -30.77 -9.85 -52.86
CA LEU A 7 -29.81 -9.20 -51.99
C LEU A 7 -29.36 -10.28 -50.99
N MET A 8 -28.24 -10.95 -51.25
CA MET A 8 -27.51 -11.69 -50.21
C MET A 8 -27.33 -10.69 -49.06
N ARG A 9 -27.99 -10.93 -47.92
CA ARG A 9 -27.64 -10.19 -46.71
C ARG A 9 -26.17 -10.50 -46.46
N PRO A 10 -25.29 -9.50 -46.34
CA PRO A 10 -23.91 -9.76 -45.93
C PRO A 10 -23.96 -10.54 -44.62
N GLY A 11 -23.36 -11.73 -44.61
CA GLY A 11 -23.11 -12.46 -43.37
C GLY A 11 -22.09 -11.72 -42.52
N ASP A 12 -22.01 -12.08 -41.25
CA ASP A 12 -20.98 -11.54 -40.37
C ASP A 12 -19.58 -11.94 -40.86
N SER A 13 -18.67 -10.98 -40.88
CA SER A 13 -17.27 -11.17 -41.29
C SER A 13 -16.28 -10.41 -40.40
N THR A 14 -16.77 -9.85 -39.29
CA THR A 14 -15.97 -9.09 -38.33
C THR A 14 -15.79 -9.92 -37.08
N ALA A 15 -14.54 -10.16 -36.68
CA ALA A 15 -14.28 -10.80 -35.40
C ALA A 15 -14.59 -9.85 -34.23
N PRO A 16 -14.99 -10.38 -33.06
CA PRO A 16 -15.13 -9.55 -31.87
C PRO A 16 -13.78 -9.00 -31.40
N VAL A 17 -13.86 -8.06 -30.46
CA VAL A 17 -12.71 -7.39 -29.88
C VAL A 17 -12.74 -7.55 -28.37
N SER A 18 -11.81 -8.34 -27.82
CA SER A 18 -11.68 -8.51 -26.36
C SER A 18 -11.01 -7.32 -25.69
N THR A 19 -11.21 -7.17 -24.39
CA THR A 19 -10.53 -6.22 -23.52
C THR A 19 -10.16 -6.92 -22.24
N ILE A 20 -8.85 -6.96 -21.93
CA ILE A 20 -8.32 -7.48 -20.67
C ILE A 20 -8.32 -6.34 -19.65
N ALA A 21 -8.98 -6.55 -18.51
CA ALA A 21 -9.03 -5.62 -17.40
C ALA A 21 -8.30 -6.21 -16.19
N VAL A 22 -7.38 -5.42 -15.65
CA VAL A 22 -6.62 -5.75 -14.44
C VAL A 22 -7.29 -5.07 -13.24
N GLY A 23 -7.66 -5.88 -12.25
CA GLY A 23 -8.26 -5.43 -10.99
C GLY A 23 -7.25 -4.84 -10.02
N LYS A 24 -7.66 -4.74 -8.75
CA LYS A 24 -6.80 -4.33 -7.64
C LYS A 24 -6.62 -5.50 -6.66
N PRO A 25 -5.54 -5.52 -5.85
CA PRO A 25 -4.40 -4.59 -5.83
C PRO A 25 -3.55 -4.69 -7.10
N ALA A 26 -3.11 -3.56 -7.65
CA ALA A 26 -2.20 -3.50 -8.80
C ALA A 26 -1.64 -2.09 -8.94
N PHE A 27 -0.46 -1.96 -9.55
CA PHE A 27 0.10 -0.67 -9.90
C PHE A 27 0.88 -0.74 -11.21
N ASP A 28 1.16 0.44 -11.77
CA ASP A 28 2.06 0.60 -12.90
C ASP A 28 3.43 1.03 -12.40
N ALA A 29 4.49 0.46 -12.96
CA ALA A 29 5.86 0.94 -12.78
C ALA A 29 6.61 0.82 -14.12
N PHE A 30 7.14 1.93 -14.63
CA PHE A 30 7.89 1.98 -15.89
C PHE A 30 7.11 1.40 -17.09
N GLY A 31 5.78 1.53 -17.07
CA GLY A 31 4.88 0.95 -18.09
C GLY A 31 4.58 -0.54 -17.93
N LEU A 32 5.17 -1.22 -16.94
CA LEU A 32 4.84 -2.60 -16.58
C LEU A 32 3.69 -2.62 -15.56
N LYS A 33 2.68 -3.45 -15.81
CA LYS A 33 1.65 -3.78 -14.82
C LYS A 33 2.23 -4.72 -13.79
N VAL A 34 2.18 -4.32 -12.52
CA VAL A 34 2.59 -5.16 -11.39
C VAL A 34 1.35 -5.55 -10.59
N LEU A 35 1.21 -6.85 -10.38
CA LEU A 35 0.08 -7.53 -9.76
C LEU A 35 0.53 -8.21 -8.46
N THR A 36 -0.46 -8.61 -7.67
CA THR A 36 -0.29 -9.53 -6.56
C THR A 36 -1.05 -10.83 -6.84
N PRO A 37 -0.80 -11.91 -6.08
CA PRO A 37 -1.57 -13.15 -6.21
C PRO A 37 -3.09 -12.99 -6.02
N GLY A 38 -3.53 -11.88 -5.40
CA GLY A 38 -4.93 -11.55 -5.20
C GLY A 38 -5.55 -10.67 -6.30
N THR A 39 -4.78 -10.25 -7.31
CA THR A 39 -5.29 -9.39 -8.39
C THR A 39 -6.16 -10.17 -9.35
N LEU A 40 -7.43 -9.80 -9.44
CA LEU A 40 -8.36 -10.38 -10.41
C LEU A 40 -8.12 -9.83 -11.82
N ILE A 41 -8.07 -10.72 -12.79
CA ILE A 41 -8.05 -10.43 -14.22
C ILE A 41 -9.41 -10.78 -14.79
N SER A 42 -10.07 -9.80 -15.42
CA SER A 42 -11.36 -9.98 -16.07
C SER A 42 -11.27 -9.64 -17.54
N VAL A 43 -12.12 -10.27 -18.34
CA VAL A 43 -12.14 -10.10 -19.79
C VAL A 43 -13.56 -9.86 -20.25
N SER A 44 -13.72 -8.89 -21.13
CA SER A 44 -14.96 -8.65 -21.88
C SER A 44 -14.65 -8.66 -23.36
N ALA A 45 -15.67 -8.87 -24.19
CA ALA A 45 -15.54 -8.74 -25.64
C ALA A 45 -16.76 -8.03 -26.21
N LEU A 46 -16.55 -7.34 -27.32
CA LEU A 46 -17.59 -6.65 -28.06
C LEU A 46 -17.47 -7.01 -29.54
N ASP A 47 -18.60 -7.40 -30.14
CA ASP A 47 -18.69 -7.66 -31.57
C ASP A 47 -19.49 -6.52 -32.22
N GLU A 48 -18.80 -5.67 -32.96
CA GLU A 48 -19.37 -4.52 -33.66
C GLU A 48 -19.15 -4.66 -35.17
N GLY A 49 -20.18 -4.38 -35.96
CA GLY A 49 -20.09 -4.49 -37.40
C GLY A 49 -21.46 -4.55 -38.06
N VAL A 50 -21.50 -4.34 -39.38
CA VAL A 50 -22.73 -4.54 -40.15
C VAL A 50 -22.96 -6.04 -40.25
N GLY A 51 -24.00 -6.54 -39.57
CA GLY A 51 -24.32 -7.96 -39.54
C GLY A 51 -23.67 -8.75 -38.40
N ALA A 52 -23.08 -8.07 -37.42
CA ALA A 52 -22.48 -8.68 -36.21
C ALA A 52 -23.41 -9.73 -35.59
N SER A 53 -22.86 -10.92 -35.39
CA SER A 53 -23.56 -12.11 -34.90
C SER A 53 -23.53 -12.21 -33.37
N GLY A 54 -22.72 -11.37 -32.74
CA GLY A 54 -22.49 -11.29 -31.31
C GLY A 54 -21.40 -12.25 -30.86
N VAL A 55 -20.74 -11.90 -29.76
CA VAL A 55 -19.75 -12.76 -29.10
C VAL A 55 -20.39 -14.10 -28.74
N ASP A 56 -19.72 -15.20 -29.11
CA ASP A 56 -20.03 -16.55 -28.66
C ASP A 56 -19.18 -16.91 -27.44
N LYS A 57 -17.84 -16.85 -27.59
CA LYS A 57 -16.89 -17.29 -26.57
C LYS A 57 -15.69 -16.37 -26.43
N ILE A 58 -15.09 -16.40 -25.24
CA ILE A 58 -13.78 -15.82 -24.96
C ILE A 58 -12.87 -16.95 -24.48
N PHE A 59 -11.63 -16.95 -24.93
CA PHE A 59 -10.60 -17.88 -24.52
C PHE A 59 -9.38 -17.12 -24.02
N CYS A 60 -8.76 -17.57 -22.93
CA CYS A 60 -7.52 -17.00 -22.40
C CYS A 60 -6.47 -18.06 -22.12
N ALA A 61 -5.21 -17.67 -22.24
CA ALA A 61 -4.03 -18.44 -21.87
C ALA A 61 -3.10 -17.57 -21.04
N VAL A 62 -2.39 -18.19 -20.09
CA VAL A 62 -1.30 -17.56 -19.35
C VAL A 62 0.00 -18.18 -19.84
N ASP A 63 0.94 -17.34 -20.24
CA ASP A 63 2.23 -17.70 -20.81
C ASP A 63 2.10 -18.62 -22.03
N SER A 64 2.83 -19.74 -22.06
CA SER A 64 2.73 -20.75 -23.11
C SER A 64 1.66 -21.82 -22.83
N GLY A 65 0.71 -21.52 -21.92
CA GLY A 65 -0.39 -22.42 -21.60
C GLY A 65 -1.38 -22.60 -22.76
N GLU A 66 -2.28 -23.58 -22.63
CA GLU A 66 -3.37 -23.75 -23.58
C GLU A 66 -4.46 -22.69 -23.37
N PHE A 67 -5.13 -22.31 -24.47
CA PHE A 67 -6.30 -21.43 -24.40
C PHE A 67 -7.48 -22.18 -23.77
N THR A 68 -7.94 -21.69 -22.63
CA THR A 68 -9.13 -22.18 -21.92
C THR A 68 -10.29 -21.20 -22.08
N GLU A 69 -11.52 -21.70 -22.10
CA GLU A 69 -12.71 -20.85 -22.17
C GLU A 69 -12.81 -19.98 -20.90
N TYR A 70 -12.90 -18.66 -21.09
CA TYR A 70 -13.06 -17.70 -20.01
C TYR A 70 -14.53 -17.64 -19.60
N THR A 71 -14.81 -18.09 -18.38
CA THR A 71 -16.17 -18.10 -17.80
C THR A 71 -16.29 -17.17 -16.59
N GLU A 72 -15.18 -16.89 -15.90
CA GLU A 72 -15.11 -16.03 -14.73
C GLU A 72 -13.72 -15.38 -14.57
N PRO A 73 -13.61 -14.25 -13.83
CA PRO A 73 -12.33 -13.64 -13.52
C PRO A 73 -11.40 -14.61 -12.78
N PHE A 74 -10.11 -14.55 -13.07
CA PHE A 74 -9.09 -15.42 -12.48
C PHE A 74 -7.91 -14.63 -11.93
N THR A 75 -7.05 -15.28 -11.14
CA THR A 75 -5.80 -14.70 -10.63
C THR A 75 -4.59 -15.47 -11.15
N ILE A 76 -3.42 -14.84 -11.11
CA ILE A 76 -2.13 -15.50 -11.33
C ILE A 76 -1.42 -15.51 -9.99
N THR A 77 -1.21 -16.71 -9.42
CA THR A 77 -0.63 -16.87 -8.09
C THR A 77 0.88 -17.11 -8.10
N ALA A 78 1.41 -17.58 -9.23
CA ALA A 78 2.85 -17.72 -9.43
C ALA A 78 3.49 -16.34 -9.50
N GLN A 79 4.64 -16.15 -8.84
CA GLN A 79 5.45 -14.94 -9.00
C GLN A 79 6.23 -14.99 -10.31
N GLY A 80 6.58 -13.82 -10.83
CA GLY A 80 7.37 -13.70 -12.06
C GLY A 80 6.67 -12.85 -13.12
N GLU A 81 7.28 -12.78 -14.28
CA GLU A 81 6.69 -12.13 -15.46
C GLU A 81 5.76 -13.10 -16.19
N HIS A 82 4.59 -12.59 -16.57
CA HIS A 82 3.55 -13.34 -17.23
C HIS A 82 2.99 -12.59 -18.44
N ILE A 83 2.49 -13.35 -19.41
CA ILE A 83 1.72 -12.85 -20.54
C ILE A 83 0.34 -13.46 -20.51
N VAL A 84 -0.68 -12.64 -20.33
CA VAL A 84 -2.08 -13.06 -20.48
C VAL A 84 -2.50 -12.81 -21.92
N SER A 85 -2.80 -13.88 -22.64
CA SER A 85 -3.26 -13.84 -24.03
C SER A 85 -4.74 -14.17 -24.07
N CYS A 86 -5.59 -13.30 -24.61
CA CYS A 86 -7.03 -13.58 -24.75
C CYS A 86 -7.50 -13.35 -26.19
N ARG A 87 -8.43 -14.18 -26.63
CA ARG A 87 -9.12 -14.07 -27.92
C ARG A 87 -10.60 -14.39 -27.77
N SER A 88 -11.42 -13.86 -28.64
CA SER A 88 -12.86 -14.05 -28.70
C SER A 88 -13.30 -14.52 -30.09
N GLU A 89 -14.41 -15.23 -30.09
CA GLU A 89 -15.05 -15.83 -31.26
C GLU A 89 -16.52 -15.40 -31.28
N ASP A 90 -17.06 -15.06 -32.45
CA ASP A 90 -18.48 -14.76 -32.65
C ASP A 90 -19.29 -16.00 -33.04
N LYS A 91 -20.61 -15.85 -33.22
CA LYS A 91 -21.50 -16.96 -33.62
C LYS A 91 -21.39 -17.34 -35.09
N ALA A 92 -20.70 -16.54 -35.89
CA ALA A 92 -20.38 -16.83 -37.29
C ALA A 92 -19.04 -17.57 -37.46
N GLY A 93 -18.28 -17.75 -36.38
CA GLY A 93 -16.98 -18.41 -36.34
C GLY A 93 -15.80 -17.48 -36.68
N ASN A 94 -15.98 -16.16 -36.68
CA ASN A 94 -14.86 -15.23 -36.82
C ASN A 94 -14.10 -15.13 -35.50
N VAL A 95 -12.79 -15.33 -35.55
CA VAL A 95 -11.91 -15.37 -34.37
C VAL A 95 -10.94 -14.18 -34.41
N GLU A 96 -10.81 -13.48 -33.29
CA GLU A 96 -9.88 -12.36 -33.19
C GLU A 96 -8.42 -12.81 -33.07
N LEU A 97 -7.50 -11.93 -33.45
CA LEU A 97 -6.09 -12.10 -33.08
C LEU A 97 -5.94 -11.90 -31.57
N ALA A 98 -5.20 -12.82 -30.93
CA ALA A 98 -5.02 -12.77 -29.48
C ALA A 98 -4.43 -11.43 -29.03
N LYS A 99 -5.07 -10.83 -28.03
CA LYS A 99 -4.59 -9.66 -27.32
C LYS A 99 -3.75 -10.09 -26.14
N GLU A 100 -2.63 -9.41 -25.95
CA GLU A 100 -1.68 -9.70 -24.87
C GLU A 100 -1.68 -8.59 -23.82
N GLN A 101 -1.69 -8.99 -22.55
CA GLN A 101 -1.37 -8.15 -21.40
C GLN A 101 -0.15 -8.72 -20.70
N ARG A 102 0.96 -7.98 -20.76
CA ARG A 102 2.16 -8.29 -19.98
C ARG A 102 2.00 -7.78 -18.56
N ALA A 103 2.35 -8.61 -17.59
CA ALA A 103 2.31 -8.22 -16.19
C ALA A 103 3.36 -8.98 -15.39
N ALA A 104 3.78 -8.44 -14.25
CA ALA A 104 4.58 -9.17 -13.29
C ALA A 104 3.80 -9.39 -12.00
N VAL A 105 3.94 -10.57 -11.41
CA VAL A 105 3.31 -10.92 -10.14
C VAL A 105 4.39 -10.96 -9.05
N MET A 106 4.14 -10.24 -7.97
CA MET A 106 4.97 -10.25 -6.77
C MET A 106 4.11 -10.10 -5.51
N LEU A 107 4.68 -10.33 -4.33
CA LEU A 107 3.95 -10.22 -3.06
C LEU A 107 3.86 -8.77 -2.53
N LEU A 108 4.40 -7.80 -3.28
CA LEU A 108 4.29 -6.39 -2.95
C LEU A 108 2.82 -6.00 -2.77
N GLU A 109 2.43 -5.33 -1.68
CA GLU A 109 1.01 -5.32 -1.30
C GLU A 109 0.72 -5.96 0.06
N SER A 110 1.23 -7.18 0.25
CA SER A 110 0.81 -8.06 1.35
C SER A 110 1.66 -7.90 2.60
N GLU A 111 2.95 -7.61 2.43
CA GLU A 111 3.93 -7.51 3.52
C GLU A 111 4.47 -6.09 3.63
N ALA A 112 4.82 -5.63 4.84
CA ALA A 112 5.53 -4.37 5.01
C ALA A 112 6.98 -4.48 4.51
N VAL A 113 7.58 -5.66 4.73
CA VAL A 113 8.98 -5.96 4.41
C VAL A 113 9.12 -7.37 3.89
N GLU A 114 9.83 -7.51 2.78
CA GLU A 114 10.24 -8.76 2.17
C GLU A 114 11.76 -8.77 1.98
N SER A 115 12.41 -9.83 2.47
CA SER A 115 13.85 -10.04 2.31
C SER A 115 14.14 -11.31 1.53
N ALA A 116 14.87 -11.20 0.42
CA ALA A 116 15.29 -12.35 -0.38
C ALA A 116 16.31 -13.26 0.35
N THR A 117 16.95 -12.77 1.42
CA THR A 117 17.79 -13.54 2.33
C THR A 117 17.31 -13.38 3.78
N ASP A 118 18.10 -12.75 4.64
CA ASP A 118 17.90 -12.59 6.07
C ASP A 118 17.25 -11.24 6.41
N LEU A 119 16.53 -11.23 7.54
CA LEU A 119 15.96 -10.03 8.12
C LEU A 119 16.43 -9.93 9.57
N ALA A 120 17.20 -8.90 9.88
CA ALA A 120 17.70 -8.63 11.22
C ALA A 120 17.08 -7.34 11.79
N VAL A 121 16.40 -7.45 12.93
CA VAL A 121 15.79 -6.32 13.63
C VAL A 121 16.35 -6.26 15.05
N SER A 122 16.81 -5.10 15.49
CA SER A 122 17.49 -4.97 16.78
C SER A 122 17.20 -3.64 17.48
N GLY A 123 17.50 -3.58 18.77
CA GLY A 123 17.27 -2.38 19.59
C GLY A 123 15.79 -2.23 19.94
N THR A 124 15.20 -1.09 19.62
CA THR A 124 13.75 -0.85 19.77
C THR A 124 13.09 -0.53 18.43
N ALA A 125 13.64 -1.08 17.34
CA ALA A 125 13.08 -0.94 16.00
C ALA A 125 11.83 -1.82 15.83
N ASP A 126 10.83 -1.31 15.14
CA ASP A 126 9.56 -1.99 14.93
C ASP A 126 9.22 -2.13 13.43
N ILE A 127 8.55 -3.23 13.08
CA ILE A 127 7.87 -3.40 11.80
C ILE A 127 6.38 -3.46 12.09
N THR A 128 5.67 -2.42 11.68
CA THR A 128 4.21 -2.34 11.76
C THR A 128 3.64 -2.90 10.47
N GLY A 129 3.37 -4.20 10.49
CA GLY A 129 2.97 -4.98 9.31
C GLY A 129 3.47 -6.42 9.43
N ALA A 130 3.22 -7.20 8.39
CA ALA A 130 3.77 -8.53 8.27
C ALA A 130 5.15 -8.47 7.61
N ALA A 131 6.03 -9.41 7.96
CA ALA A 131 7.38 -9.48 7.44
C ALA A 131 7.68 -10.88 6.92
N ARG A 132 8.35 -10.95 5.76
CA ARG A 132 8.74 -12.22 5.14
C ARG A 132 10.23 -12.23 4.81
N ALA A 133 10.89 -13.35 5.03
CA ALA A 133 12.27 -13.58 4.63
C ALA A 133 12.46 -15.01 4.10
N ASN A 134 13.37 -15.20 3.15
CA ASN A 134 13.72 -16.56 2.70
C ASN A 134 14.60 -17.31 3.71
N ALA A 135 15.41 -16.58 4.47
CA ALA A 135 16.27 -17.10 5.51
C ALA A 135 15.72 -16.75 6.91
N ALA A 136 16.60 -16.72 7.90
CA ALA A 136 16.23 -16.44 9.28
C ALA A 136 15.76 -14.99 9.46
N ILE A 137 14.67 -14.82 10.19
CA ILE A 137 14.25 -13.55 10.77
C ILE A 137 14.78 -13.51 12.21
N THR A 138 15.68 -12.59 12.52
CA THR A 138 16.25 -12.44 13.87
C THR A 138 15.82 -11.12 14.50
N LEU A 139 15.12 -11.18 15.63
CA LEU A 139 14.78 -10.02 16.44
C LEU A 139 15.59 -10.06 17.75
N ASN A 140 16.26 -8.95 18.06
CA ASN A 140 17.05 -8.78 19.27
C ASN A 140 16.60 -7.54 20.05
N GLY A 141 16.84 -7.52 21.37
CA GLY A 141 16.52 -6.36 22.19
C GLY A 141 15.02 -6.32 22.52
N SER A 142 14.34 -5.23 22.18
CA SER A 142 12.89 -5.04 22.38
C SER A 142 12.15 -4.84 21.06
N ALA A 143 12.76 -5.23 19.93
CA ALA A 143 12.20 -5.08 18.60
C ALA A 143 10.87 -5.84 18.41
N LYS A 144 9.96 -5.31 17.59
CA LYS A 144 8.66 -5.95 17.34
C LYS A 144 8.30 -6.08 15.86
N ILE A 145 7.51 -7.11 15.55
CA ILE A 145 6.76 -7.24 14.29
C ILE A 145 5.28 -7.41 14.63
N THR A 146 4.39 -6.59 14.08
CA THR A 146 3.01 -6.52 14.58
C THR A 146 2.00 -7.48 13.93
N SER A 147 2.15 -7.82 12.65
CA SER A 147 1.11 -8.57 11.91
C SER A 147 1.49 -10.00 11.55
N GLY A 148 2.76 -10.39 11.74
CA GLY A 148 3.22 -11.76 11.54
C GLY A 148 4.63 -11.80 10.96
N ALA A 149 5.29 -12.95 11.09
CA ALA A 149 6.65 -13.16 10.58
C ALA A 149 6.74 -14.52 9.88
N THR A 150 7.12 -14.51 8.60
CA THR A 150 7.30 -15.72 7.79
C THR A 150 8.76 -15.88 7.39
N GLY A 151 9.45 -16.89 7.91
CA GLY A 151 10.89 -17.10 7.66
C GLY A 151 11.29 -18.58 7.67
N SER A 152 12.56 -18.88 7.39
CA SER A 152 13.09 -20.25 7.58
C SER A 152 13.08 -20.63 9.07
N ASP A 153 13.46 -19.65 9.90
CA ASP A 153 13.40 -19.63 11.36
C ASP A 153 13.06 -18.20 11.81
N VAL A 154 12.35 -18.08 12.93
CA VAL A 154 12.10 -16.78 13.59
C VAL A 154 12.73 -16.82 14.98
N ILE A 155 13.83 -16.09 15.15
CA ILE A 155 14.68 -16.11 16.32
C ILE A 155 14.44 -14.85 17.14
N LEU A 156 13.88 -15.00 18.34
CA LEU A 156 13.62 -13.90 19.27
C LEU A 156 14.64 -13.94 20.41
N LYS A 157 15.35 -12.83 20.65
CA LYS A 157 16.27 -12.66 21.78
C LYS A 157 15.95 -11.42 22.59
N GLY A 158 16.06 -11.51 23.92
CA GLY A 158 15.72 -10.42 24.83
C GLY A 158 14.20 -10.32 25.04
N LYS A 159 13.64 -9.12 24.87
CA LYS A 159 12.21 -8.79 24.96
C LYS A 159 11.55 -8.65 23.57
N ALA A 160 12.22 -9.11 22.52
CA ALA A 160 11.69 -9.08 21.17
C ALA A 160 10.37 -9.88 21.07
N ALA A 161 9.45 -9.42 20.21
CA ALA A 161 8.15 -10.05 20.07
C ALA A 161 7.60 -9.98 18.64
N VAL A 162 6.86 -11.02 18.25
CA VAL A 162 5.96 -11.00 17.10
C VAL A 162 4.54 -11.13 17.65
N THR A 163 3.64 -10.21 17.34
CA THR A 163 2.25 -10.26 17.86
C THR A 163 1.28 -10.97 16.91
N GLY A 164 1.65 -11.15 15.65
CA GLY A 164 0.91 -11.95 14.68
C GLY A 164 1.40 -13.40 14.58
N GLU A 165 0.95 -14.10 13.54
CA GLU A 165 1.34 -15.49 13.30
C GLU A 165 2.83 -15.59 12.92
N VAL A 166 3.51 -16.59 13.48
CA VAL A 166 4.87 -16.96 13.09
C VAL A 166 4.79 -18.22 12.26
N THR A 167 5.12 -18.10 10.97
CA THR A 167 4.95 -19.18 10.00
C THR A 167 6.31 -19.56 9.43
N LYS A 168 6.56 -20.86 9.24
CA LYS A 168 7.72 -21.30 8.49
C LYS A 168 7.42 -21.14 7.00
N ALA A 169 8.31 -20.48 6.26
CA ALA A 169 8.11 -20.27 4.83
C ALA A 169 7.97 -21.61 4.10
N ALA A 170 6.80 -21.87 3.51
CA ALA A 170 6.55 -23.05 2.68
C ALA A 170 7.19 -22.92 1.30
N ASP A 171 7.19 -21.70 0.76
CA ASP A 171 7.73 -21.35 -0.54
C ASP A 171 8.81 -20.26 -0.43
N THR A 172 9.78 -20.26 -1.35
CA THR A 172 10.83 -19.23 -1.41
C THR A 172 10.35 -18.03 -2.23
N LEU A 173 10.59 -16.80 -1.77
CA LEU A 173 10.48 -15.60 -2.61
C LEU A 173 11.36 -15.81 -3.84
N LEU A 174 10.85 -15.49 -5.02
CA LEU A 174 11.75 -15.32 -6.16
C LEU A 174 12.73 -14.20 -5.82
N ALA A 175 14.02 -14.44 -6.06
CA ALA A 175 15.05 -13.43 -5.80
C ALA A 175 14.85 -12.19 -6.67
N GLU A 176 14.37 -12.38 -7.89
CA GLU A 176 14.08 -11.33 -8.87
C GLU A 176 12.78 -11.68 -9.63
N PRO A 177 11.59 -11.41 -9.07
CA PRO A 177 10.32 -11.61 -9.77
C PRO A 177 10.12 -10.68 -10.98
N ILE A 178 10.84 -9.55 -11.04
CA ILE A 178 10.81 -8.60 -12.16
C ILE A 178 12.22 -8.39 -12.65
N ALA A 179 12.47 -8.61 -13.94
CA ALA A 179 13.78 -8.38 -14.52
C ALA A 179 14.10 -6.88 -14.56
N LEU A 180 15.11 -6.45 -13.80
CA LEU A 180 15.43 -5.01 -13.70
C LEU A 180 16.16 -4.46 -14.91
N GLY A 181 16.91 -5.29 -15.65
CA GLY A 181 17.67 -4.86 -16.82
C GLY A 181 16.81 -4.16 -17.90
N PRO A 182 15.75 -4.82 -18.41
CA PRO A 182 14.84 -4.20 -19.38
C PRO A 182 14.15 -2.94 -18.84
N LEU A 183 13.74 -2.94 -17.57
CA LEU A 183 13.11 -1.77 -16.96
C LEU A 183 14.09 -0.60 -16.81
N ALA A 184 15.35 -0.87 -16.48
CA ALA A 184 16.38 0.16 -16.40
C ALA A 184 16.66 0.78 -17.77
N GLN A 185 16.67 -0.02 -18.84
CA GLN A 185 16.79 0.47 -20.22
C GLN A 185 15.60 1.35 -20.61
N ALA A 186 14.37 0.93 -20.27
CA ALA A 186 13.16 1.71 -20.52
C ALA A 186 13.16 3.03 -19.73
N ALA A 187 13.53 2.98 -18.45
CA ALA A 187 13.65 4.15 -17.59
C ALA A 187 14.71 5.13 -18.11
N ALA A 188 15.85 4.64 -18.59
CA ALA A 188 16.90 5.46 -19.20
C ALA A 188 16.44 6.14 -20.50
N ALA A 189 15.57 5.49 -21.28
CA ALA A 189 15.02 6.03 -22.53
C ALA A 189 13.94 7.10 -22.29
N LEU A 190 13.08 6.93 -21.28
CA LEU A 190 12.04 7.92 -20.92
C LEU A 190 12.60 9.10 -20.13
N ASN A 191 13.47 8.81 -19.16
CA ASN A 191 14.22 9.70 -18.28
C ASN A 191 13.88 11.21 -18.28
N ASP A 192 13.07 11.60 -17.28
CA ASP A 192 12.67 12.96 -16.97
C ASP A 192 13.69 13.75 -16.12
N ASN A 193 14.94 13.30 -16.01
CA ASN A 193 15.97 14.00 -15.24
C ASN A 193 16.19 15.46 -15.67
N GLY A 194 15.81 15.83 -16.89
CA GLY A 194 15.83 17.23 -17.35
C GLY A 194 14.91 18.16 -16.53
N LEU A 195 13.95 17.61 -15.78
CA LEU A 195 13.09 18.34 -14.85
C LEU A 195 13.74 18.57 -13.48
N VAL A 196 14.86 17.90 -13.19
CA VAL A 196 15.62 18.09 -11.96
C VAL A 196 16.53 19.32 -12.13
N PRO A 197 16.45 20.34 -11.26
CA PRO A 197 17.38 21.47 -11.33
C PRO A 197 18.83 20.98 -11.25
N ALA A 198 19.68 21.44 -12.18
CA ALA A 198 21.03 20.92 -12.37
C ALA A 198 21.91 20.91 -11.10
N GLN A 199 21.68 21.84 -10.17
CA GLN A 199 22.39 21.89 -8.88
C GLN A 199 22.17 20.64 -8.01
N TYR A 200 21.05 19.94 -8.20
CA TYR A 200 20.69 18.73 -7.47
C TYR A 200 21.01 17.44 -8.24
N LEU A 201 21.56 17.52 -9.45
CA LEU A 201 21.89 16.36 -10.27
C LEU A 201 23.37 16.37 -10.64
N GLN A 202 24.20 15.74 -9.81
CA GLN A 202 25.66 15.75 -9.96
C GLN A 202 26.13 14.41 -10.52
N ASN A 203 26.67 14.41 -11.74
CA ASN A 203 27.11 13.18 -12.42
C ASN A 203 26.02 12.09 -12.51
N GLY A 204 24.75 12.50 -12.59
CA GLY A 204 23.59 11.60 -12.60
C GLY A 204 23.13 11.11 -11.23
N ILE A 205 23.75 11.55 -10.14
CA ILE A 205 23.33 11.29 -8.77
C ILE A 205 22.40 12.42 -8.33
N LEU A 206 21.23 12.07 -7.78
CA LEU A 206 20.34 13.05 -7.14
C LEU A 206 20.91 13.42 -5.77
N THR A 207 21.45 14.62 -5.64
CA THR A 207 22.08 15.12 -4.41
C THR A 207 21.32 16.33 -3.89
N VAL A 208 20.76 16.23 -2.69
CA VAL A 208 20.04 17.35 -2.05
C VAL A 208 20.48 17.46 -0.60
N SER A 209 20.89 18.66 -0.18
CA SER A 209 21.26 18.95 1.20
C SER A 209 20.62 20.24 1.66
N SER A 210 20.08 20.28 2.88
CA SER A 210 19.52 21.49 3.50
C SER A 210 18.50 22.24 2.61
N ALA A 211 17.78 21.52 1.75
CA ALA A 211 16.95 22.11 0.71
C ALA A 211 15.66 21.33 0.46
N LYS A 212 14.66 22.02 -0.07
CA LYS A 212 13.43 21.42 -0.57
C LYS A 212 13.47 21.36 -2.10
N LEU A 213 13.36 20.16 -2.65
CA LEU A 213 13.22 19.88 -4.07
C LEU A 213 11.81 19.38 -4.35
N GLU A 214 11.10 20.04 -5.27
CA GLU A 214 9.81 19.55 -5.77
C GLU A 214 10.01 18.92 -7.15
N LEU A 215 9.59 17.67 -7.30
CA LEU A 215 9.65 16.94 -8.56
C LEU A 215 8.22 16.70 -9.10
N PRO A 216 7.95 17.01 -10.38
CA PRO A 216 6.74 16.56 -11.05
C PRO A 216 6.62 15.04 -11.04
N GLY A 217 5.41 14.52 -11.30
CA GLY A 217 5.26 13.10 -11.64
C GLY A 217 5.96 12.79 -12.96
N GLY A 218 6.51 11.60 -13.10
CA GLY A 218 7.33 11.20 -14.25
C GLY A 218 8.21 9.99 -13.97
N THR A 219 9.05 9.64 -14.93
CA THR A 219 10.02 8.55 -14.83
C THR A 219 11.43 9.11 -14.70
N TYR A 220 12.09 8.88 -13.57
CA TYR A 220 13.44 9.37 -13.31
C TYR A 220 14.44 8.22 -13.31
N TYR A 221 15.67 8.50 -13.76
CA TYR A 221 16.74 7.51 -13.83
C TYR A 221 18.02 8.07 -13.20
N PHE A 222 18.39 7.61 -12.02
CA PHE A 222 19.54 8.12 -11.28
C PHE A 222 20.66 7.08 -11.15
N LYS A 223 21.90 7.55 -11.12
CA LYS A 223 23.09 6.74 -10.77
C LYS A 223 23.29 6.61 -9.25
N GLY A 224 22.39 7.17 -8.47
CA GLY A 224 22.41 7.17 -7.02
C GLY A 224 21.50 8.26 -6.47
N ILE A 225 21.15 8.15 -5.19
CA ILE A 225 20.42 9.17 -4.45
C ILE A 225 21.19 9.45 -3.16
N ASP A 226 21.44 10.72 -2.87
CA ASP A 226 22.08 11.17 -1.65
C ASP A 226 21.33 12.39 -1.08
N LEU A 227 20.56 12.15 -0.02
CA LEU A 227 19.80 13.19 0.68
C LEU A 227 20.39 13.36 2.09
N ALA A 228 20.76 14.60 2.44
CA ALA A 228 21.40 14.91 3.70
C ALA A 228 20.85 16.20 4.34
N GLU A 229 21.19 16.40 5.62
CA GLU A 229 20.97 17.66 6.33
C GLU A 229 19.54 18.21 6.24
N GLY A 230 18.53 17.35 6.40
CA GLY A 230 17.12 17.76 6.39
C GLY A 230 16.57 18.06 5.00
N ALA A 231 17.17 17.52 3.94
CA ALA A 231 16.66 17.65 2.58
C ALA A 231 15.25 17.07 2.44
N LEU A 232 14.38 17.76 1.69
CA LEU A 232 13.00 17.35 1.45
C LEU A 232 12.77 17.20 -0.06
N VAL A 233 12.66 15.95 -0.53
CA VAL A 233 12.22 15.67 -1.91
C VAL A 233 10.72 15.42 -1.90
N VAL A 234 9.95 16.34 -2.48
CA VAL A 234 8.49 16.30 -2.54
C VAL A 234 8.04 15.95 -3.96
N LEU A 235 7.34 14.84 -4.12
CA LEU A 235 6.74 14.45 -5.40
C LEU A 235 5.35 15.09 -5.55
N LYS A 236 5.11 15.74 -6.69
CA LYS A 236 3.84 16.41 -7.04
C LYS A 236 2.86 15.52 -7.80
N GLY A 237 3.32 14.38 -8.30
CA GLY A 237 2.53 13.34 -8.95
C GLY A 237 3.17 11.98 -8.72
N ASN A 238 2.62 10.94 -9.35
CA ASN A 238 3.23 9.61 -9.31
C ASN A 238 4.59 9.65 -9.98
N ALA A 239 5.60 9.05 -9.35
CA ALA A 239 6.94 8.97 -9.90
C ALA A 239 7.48 7.55 -9.85
N ASP A 240 8.05 7.12 -10.98
CA ASP A 240 8.79 5.89 -11.12
C ASP A 240 10.27 6.25 -11.16
N ILE A 241 11.03 5.87 -10.13
CA ILE A 241 12.44 6.20 -10.00
C ILE A 241 13.26 4.92 -10.11
N MET A 242 14.07 4.83 -11.17
CA MET A 242 15.09 3.80 -11.33
C MET A 242 16.42 4.30 -10.78
N VAL A 243 17.13 3.46 -10.00
CA VAL A 243 18.45 3.79 -9.44
C VAL A 243 19.46 2.70 -9.73
N GLU A 244 20.60 3.04 -10.33
CA GLU A 244 21.72 2.11 -10.62
C GLU A 244 22.93 2.28 -9.69
N GLY A 245 22.72 2.88 -8.51
CA GLY A 245 23.78 3.08 -7.54
C GLY A 245 23.27 3.09 -6.11
N PRO A 246 24.02 3.67 -5.16
CA PRO A 246 23.62 3.67 -3.76
C PRO A 246 22.44 4.62 -3.54
N VAL A 247 21.64 4.31 -2.51
CA VAL A 247 20.58 5.19 -2.02
C VAL A 247 20.87 5.54 -0.58
N SER A 248 21.06 6.82 -0.29
CA SER A 248 21.33 7.36 1.04
C SER A 248 20.29 8.42 1.38
N VAL A 249 19.58 8.25 2.49
CA VAL A 249 18.68 9.26 3.05
C VAL A 249 19.05 9.45 4.52
N SER A 250 19.66 10.58 4.84
CA SER A 250 20.31 10.80 6.13
C SER A 250 19.95 12.16 6.75
N GLY A 251 20.31 12.36 8.02
CA GLY A 251 20.27 13.67 8.67
C GLY A 251 18.88 14.31 8.72
N GLY A 252 17.83 13.53 8.95
CA GLY A 252 16.44 14.01 8.99
C GLY A 252 15.80 14.26 7.62
N SER A 253 16.50 13.92 6.52
CA SER A 253 15.99 14.09 5.16
C SER A 253 14.81 13.19 4.86
N ALA A 254 13.99 13.55 3.87
CA ALA A 254 12.81 12.80 3.49
C ALA A 254 12.68 12.67 1.96
N LEU A 255 12.60 11.43 1.49
CA LEU A 255 12.24 11.07 0.12
C LEU A 255 10.72 10.85 0.04
N ASN A 256 10.07 11.46 -0.96
CA ASN A 256 8.61 11.56 -1.06
C ASN A 256 7.98 12.19 0.20
N ALA A 257 8.56 13.31 0.65
CA ALA A 257 8.16 13.99 1.87
C ALA A 257 6.68 14.42 1.83
N GLY A 258 5.88 13.90 2.77
CA GLY A 258 4.46 14.20 2.91
C GLY A 258 3.56 13.57 1.83
N GLY A 259 4.11 12.73 0.93
CA GLY A 259 3.33 11.97 -0.02
C GLY A 259 2.92 10.59 0.53
N PRO A 260 1.84 9.98 0.00
CA PRO A 260 1.54 8.58 0.25
C PRO A 260 2.62 7.71 -0.39
N ALA A 261 2.93 6.56 0.22
CA ALA A 261 3.92 5.62 -0.29
C ALA A 261 3.60 5.16 -1.71
N ALA A 262 2.32 4.96 -2.06
CA ALA A 262 1.90 4.59 -3.40
C ALA A 262 2.31 5.60 -4.50
N ARG A 263 2.64 6.87 -4.13
CA ARG A 263 3.10 7.90 -5.09
C ARG A 263 4.49 7.60 -5.67
N LEU A 264 5.34 6.87 -4.96
CA LEU A 264 6.70 6.61 -5.38
C LEU A 264 6.91 5.11 -5.61
N LYS A 265 7.25 4.73 -6.83
CA LYS A 265 7.84 3.42 -7.14
C LYS A 265 9.34 3.60 -7.27
N LEU A 266 10.12 3.05 -6.34
CA LEU A 266 11.58 3.16 -6.31
C LEU A 266 12.18 1.78 -6.61
N PHE A 267 12.72 1.62 -7.82
CA PHE A 267 13.36 0.38 -8.24
C PHE A 267 14.87 0.59 -8.24
N VAL A 268 15.61 -0.32 -7.61
CA VAL A 268 17.05 -0.20 -7.43
C VAL A 268 17.75 -1.37 -8.10
N ASN A 269 18.33 -1.10 -9.26
CA ASN A 269 19.11 -2.02 -10.08
C ASN A 269 20.60 -1.92 -9.72
N SER A 270 20.95 -2.29 -8.49
CA SER A 270 22.31 -2.13 -7.95
C SER A 270 22.60 -3.14 -6.85
N GLU A 271 23.86 -3.56 -6.73
CA GLU A 271 24.36 -4.32 -5.57
C GLU A 271 24.80 -3.41 -4.41
N LEU A 272 24.90 -2.10 -4.66
CA LEU A 272 25.29 -1.11 -3.66
C LEU A 272 24.18 -0.91 -2.62
N PRO A 273 24.51 -0.54 -1.38
CA PRO A 273 23.54 -0.50 -0.30
C PRO A 273 22.52 0.63 -0.44
N MET A 274 21.34 0.37 0.12
CA MET A 274 20.32 1.37 0.43
C MET A 274 20.34 1.64 1.94
N ALA A 275 20.49 2.90 2.34
CA ALA A 275 20.60 3.28 3.75
C ALA A 275 19.69 4.46 4.10
N LEU A 276 18.87 4.27 5.13
CA LEU A 276 18.20 5.36 5.84
C LEU A 276 18.85 5.49 7.22
N SER A 277 19.33 6.68 7.56
CA SER A 277 20.09 6.90 8.80
C SER A 277 19.82 8.27 9.41
N GLY A 278 20.18 8.48 10.67
CA GLY A 278 20.13 9.81 11.30
C GLY A 278 18.78 10.53 11.16
N GLY A 279 17.66 9.79 11.18
CA GLY A 279 16.30 10.33 11.07
C GLY A 279 15.78 10.43 9.64
N GLY A 280 16.49 9.85 8.67
CA GLY A 280 16.08 9.77 7.27
C GLY A 280 14.73 9.07 7.11
N LYS A 281 13.92 9.55 6.16
CA LYS A 281 12.55 9.09 5.94
C LYS A 281 12.27 8.77 4.48
N ALA A 282 11.49 7.73 4.22
CA ALA A 282 11.01 7.44 2.86
C ALA A 282 9.60 6.82 2.87
N ALA A 283 8.68 7.39 2.09
CA ALA A 283 7.39 6.78 1.79
C ALA A 283 7.42 6.27 0.36
N ALA A 284 7.51 4.96 0.14
CA ALA A 284 7.69 4.41 -1.19
C ALA A 284 7.28 2.93 -1.28
N TYR A 285 7.02 2.49 -2.49
CA TYR A 285 7.08 1.08 -2.86
C TYR A 285 8.46 0.82 -3.41
N VAL A 286 9.25 0.03 -2.70
CA VAL A 286 10.66 -0.21 -2.98
C VAL A 286 10.88 -1.62 -3.45
N TYR A 287 11.56 -1.76 -4.58
CA TYR A 287 12.00 -3.03 -5.13
C TYR A 287 13.50 -2.99 -5.41
N ALA A 288 14.28 -3.67 -4.56
CA ALA A 288 15.74 -3.65 -4.57
C ALA A 288 16.33 -5.08 -4.40
N PRO A 289 16.06 -5.99 -5.34
CA PRO A 289 16.37 -7.43 -5.23
C PRO A 289 17.86 -7.75 -5.02
N HIS A 290 18.75 -6.81 -5.37
CA HIS A 290 20.20 -7.00 -5.27
C HIS A 290 20.86 -6.13 -4.19
N SER A 291 20.15 -5.13 -3.64
CA SER A 291 20.71 -4.21 -2.66
C SER A 291 20.39 -4.63 -1.23
N ALA A 292 21.36 -4.49 -0.33
CA ALA A 292 21.11 -4.59 1.10
C ALA A 292 20.44 -3.30 1.60
N LEU A 293 19.33 -3.43 2.33
CA LEU A 293 18.62 -2.32 2.97
C LEU A 293 19.03 -2.19 4.44
N LYS A 294 19.48 -1.01 4.84
CA LYS A 294 19.83 -0.68 6.22
C LYS A 294 19.05 0.52 6.73
N LEU A 295 18.29 0.32 7.80
CA LEU A 295 17.67 1.41 8.58
C LEU A 295 18.41 1.53 9.91
N SER A 296 18.93 2.72 10.20
CA SER A 296 19.71 2.98 11.40
C SER A 296 19.33 4.28 12.12
N GLY A 297 19.59 4.34 13.43
CA GLY A 297 19.27 5.50 14.25
C GLY A 297 17.78 5.57 14.58
N ASN A 298 17.08 6.54 13.99
CA ASN A 298 15.64 6.80 14.10
C ASN A 298 14.98 6.97 12.72
N ALA A 299 15.42 6.19 11.74
CA ALA A 299 14.94 6.19 10.37
C ALA A 299 13.50 5.67 10.26
N LEU A 300 12.68 6.29 9.40
CA LEU A 300 11.27 5.93 9.22
C LEU A 300 10.96 5.59 7.77
N ALA A 301 10.24 4.50 7.56
CA ALA A 301 9.84 4.06 6.24
C ALA A 301 8.38 3.64 6.21
N SER A 302 7.69 3.92 5.11
CA SER A 302 6.35 3.41 4.85
C SER A 302 6.19 2.87 3.45
N GLY A 303 5.16 2.06 3.25
CA GLY A 303 4.87 1.35 2.03
C GLY A 303 5.32 -0.10 2.09
N HIS A 304 5.83 -0.60 0.97
CA HIS A 304 6.25 -1.99 0.80
C HIS A 304 7.71 -2.02 0.40
N TRP A 305 8.49 -2.87 1.06
CA TRP A 305 9.94 -2.89 0.91
C TRP A 305 10.43 -4.29 0.58
N PHE A 306 10.85 -4.51 -0.65
CA PHE A 306 11.53 -5.72 -1.08
C PHE A 306 13.02 -5.43 -1.25
N ALA A 307 13.89 -6.19 -0.56
CA ALA A 307 15.34 -6.04 -0.66
C ALA A 307 16.07 -7.39 -0.64
N LYS A 308 17.35 -7.40 -1.03
CA LYS A 308 18.20 -8.59 -0.94
C LYS A 308 18.30 -9.08 0.50
N SER A 309 18.70 -8.18 1.41
CA SER A 309 18.76 -8.39 2.85
C SER A 309 18.28 -7.12 3.56
N VAL A 310 17.81 -7.26 4.79
CA VAL A 310 17.25 -6.13 5.54
C VAL A 310 17.81 -6.11 6.96
N GLU A 311 18.39 -4.97 7.35
CA GLU A 311 18.87 -4.70 8.71
C GLU A 311 18.21 -3.44 9.29
N LEU A 312 17.49 -3.59 10.40
CA LEU A 312 16.95 -2.50 11.20
C LEU A 312 17.69 -2.46 12.55
N SER A 313 18.37 -1.36 12.84
CA SER A 313 19.10 -1.20 14.11
C SER A 313 18.97 0.21 14.70
N GLY A 314 18.76 0.31 16.01
CA GLY A 314 18.69 1.59 16.72
C GLY A 314 17.39 1.79 17.50
N ASN A 315 17.10 3.04 17.82
CA ASN A 315 16.00 3.43 18.69
C ASN A 315 14.93 4.16 17.87
N GLY A 316 13.79 3.50 17.65
CA GLY A 316 12.64 4.11 17.00
C GLY A 316 12.67 4.08 15.48
N ASN A 317 13.46 3.17 14.89
CA ASN A 317 13.25 2.87 13.47
C ASN A 317 11.91 2.18 13.30
N ALA A 318 11.19 2.53 12.24
CA ALA A 318 9.94 1.87 11.92
C ALA A 318 9.79 1.67 10.42
N ILE A 319 9.36 0.48 10.02
CA ILE A 319 8.73 0.27 8.71
C ILE A 319 7.25 0.04 8.97
N GLN A 320 6.38 0.80 8.29
CA GLN A 320 4.94 0.68 8.41
C GLN A 320 4.32 0.32 7.07
N SER A 321 3.47 -0.70 7.03
CA SER A 321 2.64 -0.97 5.85
C SER A 321 1.66 0.18 5.59
N GLY A 322 1.38 0.41 4.32
CA GLY A 322 0.46 1.47 3.88
C GLY A 322 1.13 2.82 3.61
N ASP A 323 0.30 3.83 3.39
CA ASP A 323 0.73 5.03 2.68
C ASP A 323 1.46 6.07 3.53
N SER A 324 1.19 6.14 4.83
CA SER A 324 1.73 7.17 5.71
C SER A 324 2.99 6.70 6.44
N LEU A 325 3.96 7.61 6.57
CA LEU A 325 5.12 7.39 7.43
C LEU A 325 4.68 7.08 8.87
N PRO A 326 5.40 6.18 9.57
CA PRO A 326 5.15 5.94 10.98
C PRO A 326 5.40 7.18 11.83
N ALA A 327 4.71 7.27 12.96
CA ALA A 327 5.00 8.30 13.96
C ALA A 327 6.43 8.10 14.47
N ALA A 328 7.19 9.20 14.59
CA ALA A 328 8.53 9.14 15.15
C ALA A 328 8.46 8.67 16.60
N VAL A 329 9.10 7.54 16.90
CA VAL A 329 9.22 7.06 18.28
C VAL A 329 10.23 7.96 18.99
N SER A 330 9.76 8.78 19.94
CA SER A 330 10.62 9.76 20.61
C SER A 330 11.64 9.06 21.52
N ALA A 331 12.92 9.15 21.16
CA ALA A 331 14.03 8.69 21.98
C ALA A 331 14.47 9.78 22.98
N PHE A 332 13.64 10.06 23.99
CA PHE A 332 14.09 10.73 25.22
C PHE A 332 13.39 10.09 26.42
N GLY A 333 14.21 9.54 27.31
CA GLY A 333 13.77 8.66 28.38
C GLY A 333 13.11 9.36 29.57
N VAL A 334 12.22 8.60 30.19
CA VAL A 334 12.22 8.41 31.63
C VAL A 334 11.84 6.97 31.90
N SER A 335 12.67 6.30 32.70
CA SER A 335 12.30 5.09 33.42
C SER A 335 11.09 5.42 34.30
N GLY A 336 9.92 5.16 33.75
CA GLY A 336 8.68 4.96 34.47
C GLY A 336 7.94 3.92 33.64
N LEU A 337 7.43 2.87 34.29
CA LEU A 337 6.39 2.07 33.67
C LEU A 337 5.25 3.04 33.31
N LEU A 338 5.23 3.51 32.07
CA LEU A 338 4.01 4.03 31.47
C LEU A 338 3.18 2.78 31.18
N PRO A 339 2.03 2.59 31.84
CA PRO A 339 1.18 1.45 31.54
C PRO A 339 0.85 1.51 30.05
N SER A 340 1.16 0.42 29.33
CA SER A 340 0.62 0.20 27.99
C SER A 340 -0.88 0.42 28.05
N ALA A 341 -1.43 1.17 27.08
CA ALA A 341 -2.87 1.33 26.93
C ALA A 341 -3.55 -0.04 27.05
N ASP A 342 -4.53 -0.15 27.94
CA ASP A 342 -5.23 -1.40 28.19
C ASP A 342 -6.06 -1.76 26.95
N ALA A 343 -5.62 -2.79 26.22
CA ALA A 343 -6.31 -3.30 25.04
C ALA A 343 -7.59 -4.07 25.39
N ALA A 344 -7.89 -4.26 26.69
CA ALA A 344 -9.10 -4.93 27.13
C ALA A 344 -10.34 -4.25 26.57
N PHE A 345 -11.27 -5.07 26.11
CA PHE A 345 -12.57 -4.61 25.63
C PHE A 345 -13.42 -4.20 26.83
N ARG A 346 -13.45 -2.90 27.13
CA ARG A 346 -14.20 -2.30 28.24
C ARG A 346 -14.57 -0.87 27.88
N LEU A 347 -15.66 -0.36 28.46
CA LEU A 347 -16.12 0.98 28.16
C LEU A 347 -15.25 2.02 28.88
N GLY A 348 -14.53 2.85 28.12
CA GLY A 348 -13.77 4.00 28.59
C GLY A 348 -14.51 5.31 28.35
N GLU A 349 -13.76 6.39 28.05
CA GLU A 349 -14.36 7.68 27.73
C GLU A 349 -15.05 7.68 26.36
N VAL A 350 -16.27 8.23 26.32
CA VAL A 350 -17.01 8.41 25.07
C VAL A 350 -17.68 9.77 25.08
N TYR A 351 -17.21 10.68 24.23
CA TYR A 351 -17.71 12.04 24.14
C TYR A 351 -17.61 12.57 22.71
N VAL A 352 -18.23 13.73 22.47
CA VAL A 352 -18.14 14.44 21.21
C VAL A 352 -17.46 15.78 21.45
N PHE A 353 -16.48 16.14 20.62
CA PHE A 353 -15.79 17.43 20.69
C PHE A 353 -15.61 18.04 19.30
N PRO A 354 -15.54 19.38 19.17
CA PRO A 354 -15.93 20.35 20.19
C PRO A 354 -17.44 20.27 20.50
N ASN A 355 -17.82 20.55 21.75
CA ASN A 355 -19.22 20.56 22.18
C ASN A 355 -19.52 21.83 22.99
N PRO A 356 -20.32 22.78 22.47
CA PRO A 356 -20.96 22.74 21.14
C PRO A 356 -19.94 22.88 19.99
N ALA A 357 -20.22 22.24 18.86
CA ALA A 357 -19.48 22.46 17.62
C ALA A 357 -19.92 23.78 16.99
N LYS A 358 -19.06 24.80 17.03
CA LYS A 358 -19.35 26.16 16.56
C LYS A 358 -18.59 26.51 15.28
N ALA A 359 -19.04 27.54 14.56
CA ALA A 359 -18.31 28.17 13.46
C ALA A 359 -17.84 27.17 12.37
N GLY A 360 -18.67 26.19 12.03
CA GLY A 360 -18.36 25.17 11.03
C GLY A 360 -17.43 24.05 11.50
N ALA A 361 -17.04 24.02 12.78
CA ALA A 361 -16.30 22.90 13.36
C ALA A 361 -17.11 21.60 13.22
N ARG A 362 -16.41 20.50 12.91
CA ARG A 362 -17.02 19.18 12.77
C ARG A 362 -17.07 18.51 14.15
N PRO A 363 -18.23 18.02 14.61
CA PRO A 363 -18.29 17.20 15.81
C PRO A 363 -17.56 15.87 15.57
N VAL A 364 -16.56 15.60 16.41
CA VAL A 364 -15.74 14.38 16.42
C VAL A 364 -16.14 13.53 17.61
N PHE A 365 -16.51 12.29 17.35
CA PHE A 365 -16.79 11.28 18.36
C PHE A 365 -15.47 10.66 18.80
N HIS A 366 -15.12 10.83 20.07
CA HIS A 366 -14.05 10.08 20.75
C HIS A 366 -14.69 8.89 21.45
N ILE A 367 -14.20 7.68 21.17
CA ILE A 367 -14.81 6.44 21.66
C ILE A 367 -13.73 5.48 22.15
N GLU A 368 -13.58 5.34 23.46
CA GLU A 368 -12.66 4.39 24.06
C GLU A 368 -13.40 3.11 24.44
N THR A 369 -13.09 2.03 23.74
CA THR A 369 -13.65 0.70 24.04
C THR A 369 -12.59 -0.40 24.07
N GLY A 370 -11.31 -0.06 23.96
CA GLY A 370 -10.27 -1.01 23.61
C GLY A 370 -10.48 -1.58 22.20
N ILE A 371 -9.88 -2.73 21.91
CA ILE A 371 -10.03 -3.41 20.61
C ILE A 371 -11.42 -4.05 20.52
N ALA A 372 -12.23 -3.65 19.54
CA ALA A 372 -13.58 -4.14 19.28
C ALA A 372 -13.67 -4.68 17.84
N ASP A 373 -14.56 -5.64 17.59
CA ASP A 373 -14.81 -6.17 16.24
C ASP A 373 -15.62 -5.18 15.40
N SER A 374 -16.46 -4.37 16.06
CA SER A 374 -17.20 -3.27 15.43
C SER A 374 -17.56 -2.19 16.44
N VAL A 375 -17.59 -0.93 15.98
CA VAL A 375 -18.14 0.20 16.73
C VAL A 375 -19.17 0.93 15.86
N LYS A 376 -20.40 1.03 16.35
CA LYS A 376 -21.52 1.66 15.66
C LYS A 376 -21.89 2.96 16.36
N VAL A 377 -21.91 4.07 15.61
CA VAL A 377 -22.36 5.39 16.05
C VAL A 377 -23.71 5.68 15.43
N LEU A 378 -24.71 5.97 16.26
CA LEU A 378 -26.05 6.39 15.87
C LEU A 378 -26.30 7.78 16.46
N VAL A 379 -26.85 8.70 15.67
CA VAL A 379 -27.19 10.06 16.11
C VAL A 379 -28.67 10.32 15.88
N TYR A 380 -29.32 10.87 16.90
CA TYR A 380 -30.76 11.13 16.95
C TYR A 380 -31.04 12.62 17.14
N THR A 381 -32.14 13.10 16.58
CA THR A 381 -32.75 14.39 16.95
C THR A 381 -33.41 14.31 18.32
N VAL A 382 -33.80 15.45 18.88
CA VAL A 382 -34.63 15.53 20.10
C VAL A 382 -35.99 14.82 19.96
N ALA A 383 -36.47 14.62 18.73
CA ALA A 383 -37.70 13.87 18.42
C ALA A 383 -37.46 12.35 18.31
N GLY A 384 -36.22 11.88 18.53
CA GLY A 384 -35.88 10.46 18.46
C GLY A 384 -35.66 9.90 17.04
N GLN A 385 -35.58 10.76 16.02
CA GLN A 385 -35.31 10.33 14.64
C GLN A 385 -33.81 10.16 14.41
N ILE A 386 -33.39 9.05 13.81
CA ILE A 386 -32.00 8.84 13.39
C ILE A 386 -31.67 9.79 12.24
N VAL A 387 -30.62 10.58 12.41
CA VAL A 387 -30.10 11.52 11.40
C VAL A 387 -28.70 11.17 10.93
N HIS A 388 -28.02 10.26 11.64
CA HIS A 388 -26.72 9.75 11.22
C HIS A 388 -26.48 8.36 11.78
N GLU A 389 -25.86 7.51 10.96
CA GLU A 389 -25.44 6.17 11.33
C GLU A 389 -24.09 5.87 10.69
N ARG A 390 -23.15 5.35 11.48
CA ARG A 390 -21.84 4.94 10.99
C ARG A 390 -21.33 3.71 11.72
N ALA A 391 -20.94 2.68 10.97
CA ALA A 391 -20.10 1.61 11.48
C ALA A 391 -18.61 1.96 11.24
N LEU A 392 -17.79 1.78 12.25
CA LEU A 392 -16.34 1.88 12.22
C LEU A 392 -15.77 0.47 12.28
N THR A 393 -14.97 0.12 11.27
CA THR A 393 -14.33 -1.18 11.10
C THR A 393 -12.84 -0.98 10.98
N GLY A 394 -12.04 -1.76 11.70
CA GLY A 394 -10.58 -1.59 11.80
C GLY A 394 -10.14 -1.34 13.24
N PRO A 395 -8.84 -1.45 13.55
CA PRO A 395 -8.33 -1.26 14.91
C PRO A 395 -8.44 0.20 15.38
N PRO A 396 -8.64 0.45 16.70
CA PRO A 396 -8.62 1.79 17.27
C PRO A 396 -7.22 2.40 17.19
N ALA A 397 -7.15 3.73 17.15
CA ALA A 397 -5.89 4.45 17.28
C ALA A 397 -5.42 4.46 18.74
N ALA A 398 -4.11 4.45 18.96
CA ALA A 398 -3.54 4.77 20.27
C ALA A 398 -3.40 6.30 20.38
N LEU A 399 -4.26 6.94 21.15
CA LEU A 399 -4.28 8.39 21.36
C LEU A 399 -3.74 8.73 22.74
N ASN A 400 -3.03 9.85 22.85
CA ASN A 400 -2.56 10.39 24.13
C ASN A 400 -3.36 11.65 24.45
N ASP A 401 -4.20 11.58 25.48
CA ASP A 401 -5.11 12.65 25.91
C ASP A 401 -4.47 13.57 26.99
N GLY A 402 -3.19 13.37 27.31
CA GLY A 402 -2.49 14.07 28.38
C GLY A 402 -2.55 13.36 29.74
N ASN A 403 -3.33 12.28 29.88
CA ASN A 403 -3.39 11.41 31.06
C ASN A 403 -2.82 10.00 30.81
N GLY A 404 -2.44 9.68 29.57
CA GLY A 404 -1.85 8.41 29.17
C GLY A 404 -2.24 8.02 27.75
N PHE A 405 -1.78 6.88 27.26
CA PHE A 405 -2.26 6.33 26.00
C PHE A 405 -3.56 5.56 26.22
N SER A 406 -4.60 5.84 25.42
CA SER A 406 -5.85 5.09 25.36
C SER A 406 -6.11 4.60 23.93
N TYR A 407 -6.77 3.44 23.80
CA TYR A 407 -7.25 2.95 22.51
C TYR A 407 -8.62 3.54 22.22
N ALA A 408 -8.68 4.43 21.23
CA ALA A 408 -9.88 5.16 20.88
C ALA A 408 -10.19 5.10 19.38
N TYR A 409 -11.47 5.12 19.05
CA TYR A 409 -11.96 5.40 17.71
C TYR A 409 -12.32 6.88 17.64
N GLU A 410 -11.74 7.59 16.69
CA GLU A 410 -12.16 8.95 16.35
C GLU A 410 -12.96 8.95 15.06
N TYR A 411 -14.15 9.56 15.13
CA TYR A 411 -15.01 9.69 13.97
C TYR A 411 -15.57 11.11 13.84
N ALA A 412 -15.15 11.83 12.80
CA ALA A 412 -15.69 13.15 12.47
C ALA A 412 -16.99 13.03 11.67
N TRP A 413 -18.10 13.55 12.19
CA TRP A 413 -19.34 13.66 11.42
C TRP A 413 -19.23 14.85 10.45
N ALA A 414 -19.02 14.53 9.17
CA ALA A 414 -18.90 15.51 8.09
C ALA A 414 -20.23 15.74 7.37
N GLY A 415 -20.32 16.87 6.66
CA GLY A 415 -21.51 17.26 5.88
C GLY A 415 -22.24 18.48 6.46
N HIS A 416 -23.42 18.74 5.92
CA HIS A 416 -24.30 19.79 6.43
C HIS A 416 -25.07 19.26 7.65
N ILE A 417 -24.73 19.78 8.83
CA ILE A 417 -25.37 19.43 10.10
C ILE A 417 -26.11 20.69 10.58
N PRO A 418 -27.45 20.68 10.62
CA PRO A 418 -28.24 21.81 11.12
C PRO A 418 -27.87 22.21 12.56
N SER A 419 -28.11 23.46 12.91
CA SER A 419 -28.01 23.91 14.31
C SER A 419 -29.05 23.18 15.15
N GLY A 420 -28.63 22.63 16.30
CA GLY A 420 -29.52 21.85 17.15
C GLY A 420 -28.79 21.03 18.21
N VAL A 421 -29.57 20.40 19.08
CA VAL A 421 -29.09 19.41 20.05
C VAL A 421 -29.37 18.02 19.49
N TYR A 422 -28.34 17.17 19.54
CA TYR A 422 -28.36 15.80 19.08
C TYR A 422 -28.02 14.85 20.23
N TYR A 423 -28.64 13.69 20.22
CA TYR A 423 -28.29 12.57 21.10
C TYR A 423 -27.53 11.53 20.29
N TYR A 424 -26.60 10.83 20.91
CA TYR A 424 -25.92 9.71 20.25
C TYR A 424 -25.99 8.43 21.07
N LEU A 425 -25.91 7.30 20.36
CA LEU A 425 -25.67 5.97 20.90
C LEU A 425 -24.45 5.39 20.20
N VAL A 426 -23.47 5.00 21.00
CA VAL A 426 -22.35 4.18 20.58
C VAL A 426 -22.60 2.75 21.04
N GLU A 427 -22.52 1.79 20.12
CA GLU A 427 -22.55 0.36 20.40
C GLU A 427 -21.27 -0.28 19.88
N ALA A 428 -20.43 -0.79 20.78
CA ALA A 428 -19.24 -1.56 20.42
C ALA A 428 -19.48 -3.05 20.70
N ALA A 429 -18.97 -3.93 19.84
CA ALA A 429 -19.12 -5.38 19.99
C ALA A 429 -17.78 -6.10 19.83
N LYS A 430 -17.56 -7.14 20.65
CA LYS A 430 -16.41 -8.06 20.53
C LYS A 430 -16.81 -9.46 20.97
N ALA A 431 -16.59 -10.47 20.12
CA ALA A 431 -16.83 -11.89 20.42
C ALA A 431 -18.21 -12.16 21.08
N GLY A 432 -19.26 -11.46 20.62
CA GLY A 432 -20.63 -11.57 21.14
C GLY A 432 -20.96 -10.70 22.37
N GLN A 433 -19.97 -10.09 23.04
CA GLN A 433 -20.19 -9.08 24.08
C GLN A 433 -20.47 -7.71 23.47
N LYS A 434 -21.35 -6.92 24.11
CA LYS A 434 -21.71 -5.56 23.66
C LYS A 434 -21.54 -4.52 24.75
N LEU A 435 -20.93 -3.39 24.41
CA LEU A 435 -20.84 -2.19 25.23
C LEU A 435 -21.67 -1.10 24.59
N LYS A 436 -22.45 -0.37 25.39
CA LYS A 436 -23.29 0.73 24.91
C LYS A 436 -23.05 1.98 25.72
N LYS A 437 -23.01 3.13 25.05
CA LYS A 437 -22.92 4.44 25.70
C LYS A 437 -23.74 5.47 24.94
N THR A 438 -24.50 6.26 25.68
CA THR A 438 -25.26 7.37 25.13
C THR A 438 -24.70 8.69 25.62
N GLY A 439 -24.97 9.75 24.86
CA GLY A 439 -24.64 11.12 25.25
C GLY A 439 -25.37 12.13 24.38
N LYS A 440 -25.01 13.42 24.55
CA LYS A 440 -25.59 14.52 23.78
C LYS A 440 -24.52 15.54 23.40
N PHE A 441 -24.71 16.19 22.26
CA PHE A 441 -23.88 17.30 21.83
C PHE A 441 -24.73 18.32 21.06
N ALA A 442 -24.20 19.53 20.94
CA ALA A 442 -24.87 20.60 20.21
C ALA A 442 -24.01 21.06 19.02
N VAL A 443 -24.69 21.46 17.94
CA VAL A 443 -24.09 22.11 16.78
C VAL A 443 -24.69 23.51 16.67
N VAL A 444 -23.84 24.51 16.47
CA VAL A 444 -24.22 25.91 16.29
C VAL A 444 -23.53 26.43 15.03
N ARG A 445 -24.29 26.55 13.96
CA ARG A 445 -23.86 27.09 12.66
C ARG A 445 -24.19 28.57 12.53
#